data_AF-A0A7S1EDD5-F1
#
_entry.id   AF-A0A7S1EDD5-F1
#
_cell.length_a   1.000
_cell.length_b   1.000
_cell.length_c   1.000
_cell.angle_alpha   90.00
_cell.angle_beta   90.00
_cell.angle_gamma   90.00
#
_symmetry.space_group_name_H-M   'P 1'
#
loop_
_entity.id
_entity.type
_entity.pdbx_description
1 polymer ?
#
loop_
_entity_poly.entity_id
_entity_poly.type
_entity_poly.pdbx_seq_one_letter_code
_entity_poly.pdbx_strand_id
1 'polypeptide(L)'
;IDAGTPDDVFCAARRALAVFGVQGGGRSGGVRVLSIDGGGVKGLASIRMLGEIERRLGRPLHEAFDLVVGTSAGSMIAAGLSQGMCVADCEKAYKVLVRTAFSKMRAKDLARLETEQQQLQ
;
A
#
# COMPACT_ATOMS: atom_id res chain seq x y z
N ILE A 1 7.98 -43.72 -0.15
CA ILE A 1 8.16 -42.39 -0.78
C ILE A 1 6.98 -42.19 -1.71
N ASP A 2 5.88 -41.68 -1.16
CA ASP A 2 4.67 -41.44 -1.94
C ASP A 2 4.99 -40.50 -3.09
N ALA A 3 4.73 -40.95 -4.30
CA ALA A 3 4.78 -40.10 -5.48
C ALA A 3 3.59 -39.13 -5.37
N GLY A 4 3.90 -37.88 -5.01
CA GLY A 4 2.92 -36.80 -4.88
C GLY A 4 2.07 -36.68 -6.14
N THR A 5 0.82 -36.27 -5.95
CA THR A 5 -0.16 -36.12 -7.02
C THR A 5 0.33 -35.12 -8.07
N PRO A 6 -0.18 -35.17 -9.31
CA PRO A 6 0.23 -34.22 -10.37
C PRO A 6 0.15 -32.75 -9.91
N ASP A 7 -0.85 -32.42 -9.08
CA ASP A 7 -1.04 -31.09 -8.50
C ASP A 7 0.11 -30.67 -7.56
N ASP A 8 0.71 -31.61 -6.84
CA ASP A 8 1.84 -31.34 -5.93
C ASP A 8 3.10 -30.96 -6.70
N VAL A 9 3.35 -31.60 -7.84
CA VAL A 9 4.49 -31.31 -8.71
C VAL A 9 4.34 -29.92 -9.34
N PHE A 10 3.14 -29.57 -9.81
CA PHE A 10 2.87 -28.23 -10.34
C PHE A 10 2.95 -27.16 -9.27
N CYS A 11 2.50 -27.43 -8.04
CA CYS A 11 2.61 -26.52 -6.91
C CYS A 11 4.09 -26.26 -6.54
N ALA A 12 4.90 -27.32 -6.49
CA ALA A 12 6.34 -27.23 -6.23
C ALA A 12 7.08 -26.44 -7.34
N ALA A 13 6.76 -26.71 -8.60
CA ALA A 13 7.34 -26.00 -9.73
C ALA A 13 6.99 -24.50 -9.72
N ARG A 14 5.74 -24.13 -9.42
CA ARG A 14 5.34 -22.72 -9.26
C ARG A 14 6.07 -22.04 -8.11
N ARG A 15 6.22 -22.73 -6.97
CA ARG A 15 6.98 -22.19 -5.83
C ARG A 15 8.42 -21.91 -6.21
N ALA A 16 9.07 -22.84 -6.91
CA ALA A 16 10.42 -22.64 -7.42
C ALA A 16 10.48 -21.46 -8.40
N LEU A 17 9.57 -21.38 -9.37
CA LEU A 17 9.52 -20.28 -10.34
C LEU A 17 9.25 -18.91 -9.69
N ALA A 18 8.41 -18.86 -8.65
CA ALA A 18 8.12 -17.65 -7.90
C ALA A 18 9.37 -17.14 -7.15
N VAL A 19 10.21 -18.04 -6.61
CA VAL A 19 11.52 -17.67 -6.03
C VAL A 19 12.41 -17.01 -7.08
N PHE A 20 12.33 -17.44 -8.33
CA PHE A 20 13.06 -16.85 -9.46
C PHE A 20 12.33 -15.67 -10.12
N GLY A 21 11.19 -15.21 -9.59
CA GLY A 21 10.43 -14.09 -10.13
C GLY A 21 9.75 -14.37 -11.48
N VAL A 22 9.66 -15.64 -11.89
CA VAL A 22 9.03 -16.04 -13.16
C VAL A 22 7.54 -16.25 -12.92
N GLN A 23 6.71 -15.32 -13.42
CA GLN A 23 5.25 -15.47 -13.41
C GLN A 23 4.78 -16.13 -14.72
N GLY A 24 4.24 -17.35 -14.62
CA GLY A 24 3.61 -18.03 -15.75
C GLY A 24 2.39 -17.23 -16.26
N GLY A 25 2.36 -16.96 -17.56
CA GLY A 25 1.26 -16.24 -18.23
C GLY A 25 -0.01 -17.09 -18.34
N GLY A 26 -0.81 -17.13 -17.28
CA GLY A 26 -2.12 -17.77 -17.25
C GLY A 26 -2.87 -17.44 -15.97
N ARG A 27 -4.19 -17.21 -16.05
CA ARG A 27 -5.08 -16.84 -14.92
C ARG A 27 -5.32 -17.99 -13.92
N SER A 28 -4.35 -18.84 -13.66
CA SER A 28 -4.46 -19.86 -12.62
C SER A 28 -3.11 -20.10 -11.95
N GLY A 29 -3.04 -19.82 -10.63
CA GLY A 29 -2.15 -20.56 -9.72
C GLY A 29 -1.38 -19.79 -8.65
N GLY A 30 -1.92 -18.70 -8.09
CA GLY A 30 -1.41 -18.10 -6.86
C GLY A 30 -2.14 -16.82 -6.49
N VAL A 31 -2.32 -16.55 -5.19
CA VAL A 31 -2.87 -15.29 -4.69
C VAL A 31 -1.80 -14.20 -4.76
N ARG A 32 -2.07 -13.10 -5.45
CA ARG A 32 -1.16 -11.94 -5.56
C ARG A 32 -1.50 -10.95 -4.45
N VAL A 33 -0.54 -10.73 -3.55
CA VAL A 33 -0.70 -9.84 -2.40
C VAL A 33 0.14 -8.58 -2.58
N LEU A 34 -0.49 -7.41 -2.45
CA LEU A 34 0.19 -6.13 -2.34
C LEU A 34 0.22 -5.70 -0.87
N SER A 35 1.41 -5.53 -0.30
CA SER A 35 1.59 -5.01 1.06
C SER A 35 2.13 -3.58 1.03
N ILE A 36 1.51 -2.70 1.80
CA ILE A 36 1.87 -1.27 1.87
C ILE A 36 2.25 -0.92 3.31
N ASP A 37 3.52 -0.59 3.51
CA ASP A 37 4.01 -0.17 4.82
C ASP A 37 3.42 1.19 5.26
N GLY A 38 3.40 1.39 6.58
CA GLY A 38 3.05 2.66 7.18
C GLY A 38 4.16 3.71 7.02
N GLY A 39 3.79 4.99 7.16
CA GLY A 39 4.77 6.09 7.08
C GLY A 39 4.23 7.47 7.42
N GLY A 40 3.00 7.57 7.95
CA GLY A 40 2.34 8.86 8.17
C GLY A 40 2.35 9.72 6.91
N VAL A 41 2.77 10.98 7.02
CA VAL A 41 2.89 11.91 5.87
C VAL A 41 3.76 11.33 4.74
N LYS A 42 4.80 10.54 5.07
CA LYS A 42 5.70 9.92 4.07
C LYS A 42 5.01 8.86 3.20
N GLY A 43 3.81 8.41 3.58
CA GLY A 43 2.96 7.53 2.77
C GLY A 43 2.65 8.10 1.38
N LEU A 44 2.76 9.43 1.18
CA LEU A 44 2.64 10.03 -0.15
C LEU A 44 3.68 9.46 -1.14
N ALA A 45 4.90 9.18 -0.69
CA ALA A 45 5.94 8.61 -1.53
C ALA A 45 5.55 7.21 -2.02
N SER A 46 5.01 6.38 -1.11
CA SER A 46 4.49 5.06 -1.45
C SER A 46 3.36 5.15 -2.49
N ILE A 47 2.42 6.08 -2.36
CA ILE A 47 1.36 6.30 -3.35
C ILE A 47 1.94 6.68 -4.72
N ARG A 48 2.94 7.56 -4.78
CA ARG A 48 3.58 7.93 -6.05
C ARG A 48 4.27 6.74 -6.71
N MET A 49 4.95 5.90 -5.93
CA MET A 49 5.56 4.67 -6.44
C MET A 49 4.51 3.69 -6.97
N LEU A 50 3.39 3.53 -6.25
CA LEU A 50 2.25 2.74 -6.69
C LEU A 50 1.65 3.28 -7.99
N GLY A 51 1.64 4.61 -8.19
CA GLY A 51 1.13 5.24 -9.41
C GLY A 51 2.01 4.92 -10.63
N GLU A 52 3.32 4.88 -10.45
CA GLU A 52 4.24 4.45 -11.51
C GLU A 52 4.09 2.96 -11.83
N ILE A 53 3.84 2.13 -10.81
CA ILE A 53 3.54 0.69 -11.00
C ILE A 53 2.22 0.52 -11.76
N GLU A 54 1.15 1.21 -11.36
CA GLU A 54 -0.15 1.19 -12.04
C GLU A 54 -0.01 1.62 -13.51
N ARG A 55 0.76 2.67 -13.78
CA ARG A 55 1.06 3.15 -15.12
C ARG A 55 1.78 2.10 -15.97
N ARG A 56 2.77 1.39 -15.40
CA ARG A 56 3.53 0.33 -16.09
C ARG A 56 2.70 -0.92 -16.33
N LEU A 57 1.78 -1.25 -15.41
CA LEU A 57 0.85 -2.36 -15.55
C LEU A 57 -0.24 -2.10 -16.60
N GLY A 58 -0.53 -0.83 -16.89
CA GLY A 58 -1.55 -0.42 -17.86
C GLY A 58 -2.98 -0.76 -17.43
N ARG A 59 -3.17 -1.06 -16.15
CA ARG A 59 -4.47 -1.39 -15.53
C ARG A 59 -4.46 -1.00 -14.05
N PRO A 60 -5.63 -0.77 -13.43
CA PRO A 60 -5.71 -0.44 -12.01
C PRO A 60 -5.09 -1.51 -11.11
N LEU A 61 -4.49 -1.09 -9.99
CA LEU A 61 -3.86 -2.04 -9.06
C LEU A 61 -4.84 -3.05 -8.47
N HIS A 62 -6.11 -2.66 -8.29
CA HIS A 62 -7.15 -3.54 -7.76
C HIS A 62 -7.55 -4.66 -8.73
N GLU A 63 -7.20 -4.56 -10.02
CA GLU A 63 -7.36 -5.65 -11.00
C GLU A 63 -6.10 -6.53 -11.08
N ALA A 64 -4.96 -6.00 -10.64
CA ALA A 64 -3.66 -6.66 -10.70
C ALA A 64 -3.38 -7.53 -9.47
N PHE A 65 -3.95 -7.19 -8.31
CA PHE A 65 -3.74 -7.89 -7.04
C PHE A 65 -5.05 -8.43 -6.48
N ASP A 66 -5.00 -9.64 -5.92
CA ASP A 66 -6.15 -10.33 -5.36
C ASP A 66 -6.39 -9.93 -3.89
N LEU A 67 -5.34 -9.49 -3.20
CA LEU A 67 -5.38 -8.99 -1.82
C LEU A 67 -4.48 -7.76 -1.70
N VAL A 68 -5.00 -6.70 -1.09
CA VAL A 68 -4.23 -5.51 -0.72
C VAL A 68 -4.28 -5.35 0.79
N VAL A 69 -3.10 -5.28 1.42
CA VAL A 69 -2.94 -5.09 2.86
C VAL A 69 -2.05 -3.88 3.13
N GLY A 70 -2.20 -3.27 4.29
CA GLY A 70 -1.29 -2.22 4.73
C GLY A 70 -1.43 -1.88 6.19
N THR A 71 -0.44 -1.17 6.72
CA THR A 71 -0.37 -0.77 8.14
C THR A 71 -0.43 0.75 8.26
N SER A 72 -1.21 1.28 9.21
CA SER A 72 -1.35 2.73 9.46
C SER A 72 -1.72 3.50 8.17
N ALA A 73 -0.91 4.47 7.74
CA ALA A 73 -1.04 5.14 6.45
C ALA A 73 -1.29 4.17 5.27
N GLY A 74 -0.60 3.02 5.26
CA GLY A 74 -0.76 1.99 4.24
C GLY A 74 -2.15 1.34 4.23
N SER A 75 -2.82 1.23 5.39
CA SER A 75 -4.19 0.67 5.43
C SER A 75 -5.21 1.61 4.82
N MET A 76 -5.01 2.92 4.95
CA MET A 76 -5.87 3.93 4.31
C MET A 76 -5.76 3.86 2.78
N ILE A 77 -4.55 3.66 2.27
CA ILE A 77 -4.31 3.47 0.82
C ILE A 77 -4.91 2.14 0.36
N ALA A 78 -4.66 1.06 1.11
CA ALA A 78 -5.20 -0.27 0.82
C ALA A 78 -6.73 -0.23 0.76
N ALA A 79 -7.40 0.43 1.71
CA ALA A 79 -8.85 0.56 1.72
C ALA A 79 -9.40 1.28 0.47
N GLY A 80 -8.74 2.35 0.01
CA GLY A 80 -9.13 3.05 -1.22
C GLY A 80 -9.01 2.15 -2.45
N LEU A 81 -7.89 1.45 -2.58
CA LEU A 81 -7.67 0.50 -3.68
C LEU A 81 -8.70 -0.64 -3.66
N SER A 82 -9.03 -1.17 -2.47
CA SER A 82 -10.07 -2.20 -2.31
C SER A 82 -11.48 -1.74 -2.70
N GLN A 83 -11.75 -0.43 -2.71
CA GLN A 83 -13.00 0.15 -3.19
C GLN A 83 -12.99 0.44 -4.70
N GLY A 84 -11.99 -0.05 -5.44
CA GLY A 84 -11.88 0.15 -6.89
C GLY A 84 -11.34 1.53 -7.28
N MET A 85 -10.81 2.31 -6.33
CA MET A 85 -10.17 3.59 -6.66
C MET A 85 -8.88 3.35 -7.45
N CYS A 86 -8.62 4.21 -8.44
CA CYS A 86 -7.29 4.28 -9.06
C CYS A 86 -6.29 4.95 -8.10
N VAL A 87 -4.98 4.77 -8.32
CA VAL A 87 -3.97 5.33 -7.43
C VAL A 87 -4.05 6.86 -7.36
N ALA A 88 -4.41 7.52 -8.47
CA ALA A 88 -4.56 8.98 -8.50
C ALA A 88 -5.66 9.49 -7.55
N ASP A 89 -6.77 8.75 -7.41
CA ASP A 89 -7.85 9.13 -6.51
C ASP A 89 -7.49 8.82 -5.06
N CYS A 90 -6.80 7.70 -4.81
CA CYS A 90 -6.21 7.40 -3.51
C CYS A 90 -5.25 8.53 -3.07
N GLU A 91 -4.44 9.06 -3.99
CA GLU A 91 -3.53 10.18 -3.69
C GLU A 91 -4.27 11.45 -3.26
N LYS A 92 -5.36 11.81 -3.97
CA LYS A 92 -6.19 12.98 -3.64
C LYS A 92 -6.82 12.82 -2.26
N ALA A 93 -7.46 11.68 -2.00
CA ALA A 93 -8.09 11.38 -0.72
C ALA A 93 -7.06 11.41 0.43
N TYR A 94 -5.89 10.79 0.21
CA TYR A 94 -4.83 10.74 1.21
C TYR A 94 -4.25 12.12 1.54
N LYS A 95 -4.09 13.00 0.55
CA LYS A 95 -3.66 14.40 0.79
C LYS A 95 -4.64 15.17 1.67
N VAL A 96 -5.94 15.00 1.45
CA VAL A 96 -6.98 15.62 2.29
C VAL A 96 -6.88 15.05 3.71
N LEU A 97 -6.81 13.73 3.85
CA LEU A 97 -6.74 13.06 5.14
C LEU A 97 -5.50 13.50 5.93
N VAL A 98 -4.33 13.50 5.32
CA VAL A 98 -3.07 13.93 5.95
C VAL A 98 -3.15 15.39 6.39
N ARG A 99 -3.69 16.29 5.56
CA ARG A 99 -3.87 17.70 5.95
C ARG A 99 -4.77 17.82 7.17
N THR A 100 -5.91 17.13 7.18
CA THR A 100 -6.86 17.19 8.31
C THR A 100 -6.26 16.58 9.57
N ALA A 101 -5.67 15.39 9.48
CA ALA A 101 -5.11 14.67 10.62
C ALA A 101 -3.94 15.41 11.29
N PHE A 102 -3.06 16.03 10.49
CA PHE A 102 -1.85 16.70 10.99
C PHE A 102 -1.95 18.23 11.04
N SER A 103 -3.13 18.81 10.82
CA SER A 103 -3.35 20.27 10.84
C SER A 103 -3.19 20.91 12.23
N LYS A 104 -3.55 20.20 13.30
CA LYS A 104 -3.63 20.76 14.66
C LYS A 104 -2.35 20.66 15.50
N MET A 105 -1.43 19.75 15.15
CA MET A 105 -0.20 19.54 15.94
C MET A 105 0.67 20.79 15.98
N ARG A 106 0.92 21.44 14.84
CA ARG A 106 1.76 22.65 14.79
C ARG A 106 1.17 23.85 15.51
N ALA A 107 -0.15 24.03 15.47
CA ALA A 107 -0.81 25.13 16.14
C ALA A 107 -0.77 24.98 17.67
N LYS A 108 -0.89 23.74 18.16
CA LYS A 108 -0.85 23.45 19.59
C LYS A 108 0.56 23.59 20.17
N ASP A 109 1.56 23.15 19.41
CA ASP A 109 2.97 23.31 19.81
C ASP A 109 3.37 24.78 19.85
N LEU A 110 2.93 25.59 18.87
CA LEU A 110 3.17 27.04 18.84
C LEU A 110 2.48 27.76 20.00
N ALA A 111 1.20 27.47 20.24
CA ALA A 111 0.44 28.06 21.36
C ALA A 111 1.05 27.67 22.72
N ARG A 112 1.58 26.45 22.86
CA ARG A 112 2.25 26.01 24.09
C ARG A 112 3.54 26.77 24.33
N LEU A 113 4.36 26.96 23.29
CA LEU A 113 5.60 27.75 23.39
C LEU A 113 5.29 29.23 23.71
N GLU A 114 4.27 29.81 23.09
CA GLU A 114 3.82 31.18 23.40
C GLU A 114 3.38 31.31 24.87
N THR A 115 2.67 30.29 25.38
CA THR A 115 2.24 30.24 26.79
C THR A 115 3.43 30.07 27.75
N GLU A 116 4.40 29.21 27.41
CA GLU A 116 5.62 29.00 28.19
C GLU A 116 6.51 30.25 28.21
N GLN A 117 6.59 31.00 27.09
CA GLN A 117 7.33 32.27 27.05
C GLN A 117 6.64 33.39 27.85
N GLN A 118 5.30 33.44 27.88
CA GLN A 118 4.56 34.42 28.69
C GLN A 118 4.65 34.15 30.19
N GLN A 119 4.90 32.91 30.61
CA GLN A 119 5.11 32.56 32.03
C GLN A 119 6.52 32.83 32.52
N LEU A 120 7.47 33.07 31.61
CA LEU A 120 8.87 33.40 31.91
C LEU A 120 9.14 34.91 31.91
N GLN A 121 8.12 35.74 31.65
CA GLN A 121 8.14 37.21 31.75
C GLN A 121 7.33 37.66 32.97
#